data_AF-A0AAW4NAQ0-F1
#
_entry.id   AF-A0AAW4NAQ0-F1
#
_cell.length_a   1.000
_cell.length_b   1.000
_cell.length_c   1.000
_cell.angle_alpha   90.00
_cell.angle_beta   90.00
_cell.angle_gamma   90.00
#
_symmetry.space_group_name_H-M   'P 1'
#
loop_
_entity.id
_entity.type
_entity.pdbx_description
1 polymer ?
#
loop_
_entity_poly.entity_id
_entity_poly.type
_entity_poly.pdbx_seq_one_letter_code
_entity_poly.pdbx_strand_id
1 'polypeptide(L)'
;MSVDSDSLNVVYVIGESYIKCHSQLYGYYLPTTPNLYQEKKKGNLFVFDNVVSPFNRTTLTMKNTLCCNSLRNHEKWSDSPYFPALFKKAGYQVYFWDVQKDDELQAPFVFSMNTFVYNRLLMKESYTQISKNVFEYDNQAVVDFSKEAKGIGKHNLVIFHLMGQHVMATKRYPHISQFNVFSYRNIRSKQPYLNDEKKKM
;
A
#
# COMPACT_ATOMS: atom_id res chain seq x y z
N MET A 1 16.30 7.05 -31.62
CA MET A 1 16.15 5.77 -30.92
C MET A 1 14.67 5.42 -30.97
N SER A 2 14.28 4.40 -31.73
CA SER A 2 12.88 3.96 -31.80
C SER A 2 12.51 3.32 -30.47
N VAL A 3 11.54 3.91 -29.77
CA VAL A 3 11.01 3.32 -28.54
C VAL A 3 10.19 2.10 -28.94
N ASP A 4 10.49 0.98 -28.30
CA ASP A 4 9.96 -0.36 -28.51
C ASP A 4 8.42 -0.41 -28.56
N SER A 5 7.85 -1.38 -29.28
CA SER A 5 6.39 -1.53 -29.44
C SER A 5 5.67 -2.11 -28.20
N ASP A 6 6.43 -2.46 -27.17
CA ASP A 6 5.93 -3.11 -25.96
C ASP A 6 5.27 -2.11 -24.99
N SER A 7 4.26 -2.55 -24.25
CA SER A 7 3.52 -1.75 -23.26
C SER A 7 3.68 -2.38 -21.88
N LEU A 8 4.19 -1.62 -20.90
CA LEU A 8 4.39 -2.10 -19.53
C LEU A 8 3.54 -1.31 -18.54
N ASN A 9 2.69 -2.04 -17.81
CA ASN A 9 1.91 -1.51 -16.70
C ASN A 9 2.47 -2.07 -15.39
N VAL A 10 2.92 -1.18 -14.52
CA VAL A 10 3.43 -1.52 -13.20
C VAL A 10 2.42 -1.05 -12.17
N VAL A 11 1.94 -1.96 -11.33
CA VAL A 11 1.10 -1.62 -10.16
C VAL A 11 1.92 -1.83 -8.90
N TYR A 12 2.09 -0.76 -8.13
CA TYR A 12 2.79 -0.80 -6.85
C TYR A 12 1.80 -0.60 -5.71
N VAL A 13 1.57 -1.65 -4.93
CA VAL A 13 0.64 -1.63 -3.80
C VAL A 13 1.43 -1.48 -2.51
N ILE A 14 1.24 -0.34 -1.85
CA ILE A 14 1.79 -0.04 -0.54
C ILE A 14 0.73 -0.42 0.50
N GLY A 15 0.97 -1.54 1.19
CA GLY A 15 0.13 -1.99 2.29
C GLY A 15 0.42 -1.23 3.59
N GLU A 16 -0.45 -1.44 4.58
CA GLU A 16 -0.35 -0.83 5.90
C GLU A 16 -0.54 -1.89 6.98
N SER A 17 0.38 -1.94 7.96
CA SER A 17 0.34 -2.81 9.14
C SER A 17 0.14 -4.32 8.89
N TYR A 18 0.35 -4.80 7.67
CA TYR A 18 0.24 -6.22 7.31
C TYR A 18 1.45 -7.01 7.78
N ILE A 19 1.22 -8.10 8.52
CA ILE A 19 2.30 -8.94 9.07
C ILE A 19 2.23 -10.39 8.60
N LYS A 20 3.39 -10.93 8.20
CA LYS A 20 3.48 -12.29 7.62
C LYS A 20 2.97 -13.40 8.55
N CYS A 21 3.08 -13.21 9.86
CA CYS A 21 2.66 -14.21 10.85
C CYS A 21 1.14 -14.42 10.91
N HIS A 22 0.33 -13.53 10.32
CA HIS A 22 -1.12 -13.68 10.21
C HIS A 22 -1.61 -13.95 8.77
N SER A 23 -0.71 -14.40 7.90
CA SER A 23 -1.02 -14.66 6.50
C SER A 23 -0.92 -16.14 6.15
N GLN A 24 -1.98 -16.67 5.53
CA GLN A 24 -2.04 -18.05 5.05
C GLN A 24 -0.89 -18.37 4.09
N LEU A 25 -0.40 -17.40 3.32
CA LEU A 25 0.72 -17.57 2.38
C LEU A 25 2.02 -18.04 3.06
N TYR A 26 2.17 -17.73 4.36
CA TYR A 26 3.33 -18.04 5.18
C TYR A 26 3.03 -19.08 6.27
N GLY A 27 1.95 -19.86 6.11
CA GLY A 27 1.61 -20.96 7.01
C GLY A 27 0.70 -20.59 8.19
N TYR A 28 0.10 -19.39 8.20
CA TYR A 28 -0.92 -19.08 9.21
C TYR A 28 -2.13 -20.00 9.09
N TYR A 29 -2.65 -20.45 10.23
CA TYR A 29 -3.66 -21.51 10.30
C TYR A 29 -5.07 -21.08 9.85
N LEU A 30 -5.36 -19.78 9.83
CA LEU A 30 -6.61 -19.26 9.28
C LEU A 30 -6.41 -18.88 7.81
N PRO A 31 -7.36 -19.17 6.92
CA PRO A 31 -7.30 -18.75 5.52
C PRO A 31 -7.60 -17.25 5.39
N THR A 32 -6.65 -16.41 5.80
CA THR A 32 -6.76 -14.94 5.81
C THR A 32 -6.48 -14.29 4.45
N THR A 33 -5.85 -15.02 3.53
CA THR A 33 -5.53 -14.53 2.17
C THR A 33 -5.89 -15.55 1.10
N PRO A 34 -7.16 -16.00 1.03
CA PRO A 34 -7.56 -17.12 0.17
C PRO A 34 -7.32 -16.81 -1.31
N ASN A 35 -7.60 -15.59 -1.77
CA ASN A 35 -7.42 -15.20 -3.17
C ASN A 35 -5.93 -15.23 -3.58
N LEU A 36 -5.04 -14.64 -2.77
CA LEU A 36 -3.60 -14.69 -3.03
C LEU A 36 -3.07 -16.13 -2.99
N TYR A 37 -3.60 -16.96 -2.08
CA TYR A 37 -3.22 -18.36 -2.01
C TYR A 37 -3.60 -19.14 -3.29
N GLN A 38 -4.75 -18.81 -3.90
CA GLN A 38 -5.11 -19.38 -5.20
C GLN A 38 -4.19 -18.90 -6.33
N GLU A 39 -3.82 -17.62 -6.37
CA GLU A 39 -2.87 -17.13 -7.37
C GLU A 39 -1.47 -17.76 -7.23
N LYS A 40 -1.04 -18.03 -5.98
CA LYS A 40 0.18 -18.81 -5.72
C LYS A 40 0.06 -20.22 -6.31
N LYS A 41 -1.07 -20.90 -6.09
CA LYS A 41 -1.31 -22.26 -6.63
C LYS A 41 -1.34 -22.30 -8.16
N LYS A 42 -1.86 -21.24 -8.80
CA LYS A 42 -1.89 -21.11 -10.26
C LYS A 42 -0.51 -20.78 -10.86
N GLY A 43 0.48 -20.42 -10.05
CA GLY A 43 1.79 -19.97 -10.52
C GLY A 43 1.85 -18.49 -10.89
N ASN A 44 0.80 -17.71 -10.61
CA ASN A 44 0.71 -16.28 -10.94
C ASN A 44 1.30 -15.37 -9.84
N LEU A 45 1.53 -15.91 -8.64
CA LEU A 45 2.07 -15.16 -7.50
C LEU A 45 3.37 -15.78 -7.02
N PHE A 46 4.45 -15.01 -7.14
CA PHE A 46 5.70 -15.27 -6.44
C PHE A 46 5.67 -14.64 -5.04
N VAL A 47 6.10 -15.38 -4.01
CA VAL A 47 6.06 -14.94 -2.61
C VAL A 47 7.47 -14.89 -2.05
N PHE A 48 7.89 -13.71 -1.58
CA PHE A 48 9.15 -13.52 -0.87
C PHE A 48 8.99 -13.88 0.61
N ASP A 49 9.86 -14.73 1.16
CA ASP A 49 9.77 -15.25 2.53
C ASP A 49 10.61 -14.45 3.56
N ASN A 50 11.68 -13.82 3.09
CA ASN A 50 12.65 -13.09 3.90
C ASN A 50 12.68 -11.59 3.59
N VAL A 51 11.55 -10.92 3.84
CA VAL A 51 11.42 -9.46 3.73
C VAL A 51 11.09 -8.87 5.10
N VAL A 52 11.75 -7.77 5.45
CA VAL A 52 11.52 -7.01 6.67
C VAL A 52 11.31 -5.54 6.32
N SER A 53 10.38 -4.88 7.00
CA SER A 53 10.21 -3.44 6.87
C SER A 53 11.41 -2.72 7.47
N PRO A 54 11.92 -1.65 6.83
CA PRO A 54 13.04 -0.89 7.38
C PRO A 54 12.69 -0.14 8.68
N PHE A 55 11.41 0.20 8.85
CA PHE A 55 10.91 0.89 10.03
C PHE A 55 9.53 0.35 10.44
N ASN A 56 9.13 0.63 11.67
CA ASN A 56 7.79 0.33 12.21
C ASN A 56 6.85 1.55 12.15
N ARG A 57 7.17 2.58 11.36
CA ARG A 57 6.38 3.80 11.19
C ARG A 57 6.17 4.09 9.71
N THR A 58 4.91 4.26 9.31
CA THR A 58 4.50 4.52 7.91
C THR A 58 5.31 5.64 7.27
N THR A 59 5.43 6.80 7.93
CA THR A 59 6.20 7.95 7.39
C THR A 59 7.64 7.62 7.03
N LEU A 60 8.35 6.88 7.88
CA LEU A 60 9.76 6.56 7.63
C LEU A 60 9.90 5.50 6.55
N THR A 61 9.03 4.49 6.56
CA THR A 61 9.00 3.47 5.51
C THR A 61 8.67 4.10 4.16
N MET A 62 7.67 4.97 4.08
CA MET A 62 7.27 5.65 2.85
C MET A 62 8.39 6.50 2.25
N LYS A 63 9.07 7.31 3.08
CA LYS A 63 10.22 8.12 2.62
C LYS A 63 11.33 7.27 2.00
N ASN A 64 11.59 6.09 2.55
CA ASN A 64 12.68 5.24 2.06
C ASN A 64 12.27 4.25 0.96
N THR A 65 10.98 3.91 0.85
CA THR A 65 10.50 3.04 -0.23
C THR A 65 10.17 3.81 -1.50
N LEU A 66 9.87 5.11 -1.37
CA LEU A 66 9.57 5.99 -2.50
C LEU A 66 10.79 6.78 -3.00
N CYS A 67 11.91 6.73 -2.28
CA CYS A 67 13.19 7.28 -2.71
C CYS A 67 14.17 6.16 -3.07
N CYS A 68 15.12 6.45 -3.96
CA CYS A 68 16.11 5.48 -4.41
C CYS A 68 17.32 5.30 -3.47
N ASN A 69 17.17 5.62 -2.17
CA ASN A 69 18.28 5.55 -1.22
C ASN A 69 18.52 4.12 -0.70
N SER A 70 19.77 3.83 -0.36
CA SER A 70 20.18 2.59 0.29
C SER A 70 20.35 2.77 1.80
N LEU A 71 19.44 2.18 2.58
CA LEU A 71 19.58 2.12 4.04
C LEU A 71 20.81 1.32 4.48
N ARG A 72 21.23 0.32 3.69
CA ARG A 72 22.44 -0.46 3.95
C ARG A 72 23.70 0.40 3.85
N ASN A 73 23.70 1.38 2.95
CA ASN A 73 24.83 2.30 2.75
C ASN A 73 24.69 3.59 3.59
N HIS A 74 23.72 3.66 4.50
CA HIS A 74 23.42 4.86 5.30
C HIS A 74 23.09 6.10 4.47
N GLU A 75 22.53 5.92 3.27
CA GLU A 75 22.12 7.02 2.40
C GLU A 75 20.82 7.65 2.91
N LYS A 76 20.77 8.99 2.91
CA LYS A 76 19.58 9.75 3.28
C LYS A 76 18.58 9.73 2.13
N TRP A 77 17.32 9.43 2.45
CA TRP A 77 16.21 9.50 1.49
C TRP A 77 16.07 10.89 0.84
N SER A 78 16.40 11.96 1.58
CA SER A 78 16.29 13.35 1.11
C SER A 78 17.30 13.71 0.04
N ASP A 79 18.38 12.96 -0.05
CA ASP A 79 19.51 13.22 -0.95
C ASP A 79 19.42 12.33 -2.21
N SER A 80 18.35 11.55 -2.32
CA SER A 80 18.13 10.59 -3.41
C SER A 80 16.88 10.96 -4.23
N PRO A 81 16.83 10.59 -5.52
CA PRO A 81 15.65 10.83 -6.34
C PRO A 81 14.39 10.15 -5.77
N TYR A 82 13.27 10.86 -5.91
CA TYR A 82 11.93 10.29 -5.71
C TYR A 82 11.56 9.43 -6.92
N PHE A 83 11.41 8.11 -6.74
CA PHE A 83 11.31 7.19 -7.87
C PHE A 83 10.09 7.43 -8.77
N PRO A 84 8.91 7.88 -8.28
CA PRO A 84 7.80 8.21 -9.17
C PRO A 84 8.15 9.34 -10.16
N ALA A 85 8.99 10.30 -9.76
CA ALA A 85 9.51 11.33 -10.66
C ALA A 85 10.41 10.75 -11.76
N LEU A 86 11.19 9.70 -11.44
CA LEU A 86 12.00 9.00 -12.44
C LEU A 86 11.13 8.31 -13.48
N PHE A 87 10.05 7.63 -13.06
CA PHE A 87 9.06 7.03 -13.98
C PHE A 87 8.42 8.10 -14.87
N LYS A 88 7.99 9.22 -14.27
CA LYS A 88 7.38 10.33 -15.01
C LYS A 88 8.34 10.89 -16.07
N LYS A 89 9.61 11.09 -15.70
CA LYS A 89 10.66 11.55 -16.62
C LYS A 89 11.03 10.53 -17.71
N ALA A 90 10.88 9.23 -17.43
CA ALA A 90 11.06 8.15 -18.39
C ALA A 90 9.87 7.99 -19.37
N GLY A 91 8.83 8.83 -19.26
CA GLY A 91 7.68 8.82 -20.17
C GLY A 91 6.50 7.97 -19.70
N TYR A 92 6.52 7.47 -18.47
CA TYR A 92 5.36 6.77 -17.90
C TYR A 92 4.28 7.77 -17.49
N GLN A 93 3.02 7.35 -17.60
CA GLN A 93 1.94 7.97 -16.85
C GLN A 93 1.97 7.44 -15.42
N VAL A 94 1.93 8.33 -14.43
CA VAL A 94 2.09 7.95 -13.03
C VAL A 94 0.84 8.35 -12.25
N TYR A 95 0.23 7.38 -11.58
CA TYR A 95 -1.02 7.55 -10.86
C TYR A 95 -0.80 7.22 -9.39
N PHE A 96 -1.36 8.04 -8.49
CA PHE A 96 -1.27 7.79 -7.05
C PHE A 96 -2.64 7.88 -6.37
N TRP A 97 -3.15 6.73 -5.93
CA TRP A 97 -4.43 6.60 -5.24
C TRP A 97 -4.17 6.26 -3.77
N ASP A 98 -4.49 7.21 -2.90
CA ASP A 98 -4.17 7.14 -1.48
C ASP A 98 -5.46 7.12 -0.64
N VAL A 99 -5.65 6.03 0.11
CA VAL A 99 -6.77 5.83 1.04
C VAL A 99 -6.50 6.51 2.39
N GLN A 100 -5.23 6.75 2.72
CA GLN A 100 -4.81 7.45 3.93
C GLN A 100 -4.71 8.97 3.74
N LYS A 101 -5.16 9.48 2.59
CA LYS A 101 -5.20 10.92 2.33
C LYS A 101 -6.14 11.59 3.33
N ASP A 102 -5.54 12.28 4.28
CA ASP A 102 -6.23 13.10 5.26
C ASP A 102 -6.02 14.58 4.93
N ASP A 103 -7.07 15.23 4.44
CA ASP A 103 -7.06 16.66 4.13
C ASP A 103 -7.06 17.54 5.39
N GLU A 104 -7.30 16.98 6.59
CA GLU A 104 -7.50 17.74 7.83
C GLU A 104 -6.23 17.97 8.67
N LEU A 105 -5.06 17.45 8.27
CA LEU A 105 -3.74 17.72 8.88
C LEU A 105 -3.70 17.68 10.42
N GLN A 106 -4.50 16.82 11.07
CA GLN A 106 -4.66 16.85 12.54
C GLN A 106 -3.48 16.21 13.31
N ALA A 107 -2.65 15.40 12.65
CA ALA A 107 -1.53 14.69 13.30
C ALA A 107 -0.16 14.98 12.64
N PRO A 108 0.93 15.24 13.40
CA PRO A 108 2.26 15.56 12.84
C PRO A 108 2.84 14.51 11.87
N PHE A 109 2.54 13.22 12.09
CA PHE A 109 3.02 12.15 11.20
C PHE A 109 2.30 12.17 9.85
N VAL A 110 0.99 12.37 9.86
CA VAL A 110 0.14 12.59 8.68
C VAL A 110 0.60 13.85 7.94
N PHE A 111 0.88 14.94 8.68
CA PHE A 111 1.42 16.18 8.12
C PHE A 111 2.75 15.95 7.40
N SER A 112 3.68 15.20 8.00
CA SER A 112 5.00 14.96 7.39
C SER A 112 4.95 14.06 6.15
N MET A 113 3.99 13.12 6.12
CA MET A 113 3.70 12.27 4.97
C MET A 113 3.07 13.08 3.86
N ASN A 114 1.97 13.78 4.16
CA ASN A 114 1.25 14.60 3.20
C ASN A 114 2.13 15.71 2.63
N THR A 115 2.95 16.36 3.46
CA THR A 115 3.92 17.37 2.99
C THR A 115 4.94 16.78 2.02
N PHE A 116 5.33 15.52 2.21
CA PHE A 116 6.28 14.84 1.33
C PHE A 116 5.61 14.44 0.00
N VAL A 117 4.53 13.64 0.03
CA VAL A 117 3.91 13.11 -1.19
C VAL A 117 3.07 14.13 -1.95
N TYR A 118 2.51 15.14 -1.27
CA TYR A 118 1.68 16.20 -1.85
C TYR A 118 2.37 17.56 -1.93
N ASN A 119 3.70 17.62 -1.81
CA ASN A 119 4.44 18.83 -2.14
C ASN A 119 4.12 19.26 -3.59
N ARG A 120 3.79 20.54 -3.81
CA ARG A 120 3.37 21.04 -5.14
C ARG A 120 4.38 20.74 -6.25
N LEU A 121 5.67 20.90 -5.98
CA LEU A 121 6.71 20.62 -6.97
C LEU A 121 6.80 19.11 -7.23
N LEU A 122 6.87 18.29 -6.19
CA LEU A 122 6.92 16.84 -6.35
C LEU A 122 5.69 16.32 -7.09
N MET A 123 4.48 16.76 -6.75
CA MET A 123 3.27 16.33 -7.46
C MET A 123 3.35 16.64 -8.96
N LYS A 124 3.76 17.86 -9.31
CA LYS A 124 3.89 18.30 -10.70
C LYS A 124 4.91 17.45 -11.47
N GLU A 125 6.05 17.17 -10.86
CA GLU A 125 7.14 16.44 -11.50
C GLU A 125 6.96 14.91 -11.46
N SER A 126 6.07 14.40 -10.61
CA SER A 126 5.96 12.95 -10.33
C SER A 126 4.68 12.31 -10.80
N TYR A 127 3.56 13.03 -10.86
CA TYR A 127 2.25 12.41 -11.09
C TYR A 127 1.55 12.97 -12.32
N THR A 128 0.93 12.08 -13.08
CA THR A 128 -0.09 12.41 -14.08
C THR A 128 -1.40 12.77 -13.40
N GLN A 129 -1.83 11.97 -12.42
CA GLN A 129 -3.08 12.18 -11.71
C GLN A 129 -3.00 11.53 -10.32
N ILE A 130 -3.71 12.11 -9.36
CA ILE A 130 -3.89 11.56 -8.02
C ILE A 130 -5.37 11.43 -7.69
N SER A 131 -5.71 10.58 -6.71
CA SER A 131 -7.06 10.50 -6.18
C SER A 131 -7.52 11.84 -5.59
N LYS A 132 -8.78 12.18 -5.82
CA LYS A 132 -9.44 13.37 -5.23
C LYS A 132 -10.36 13.00 -4.08
N ASN A 133 -10.99 11.83 -4.16
CA ASN A 133 -11.97 11.36 -3.20
C ASN A 133 -11.28 10.74 -1.97
N VAL A 134 -12.00 10.78 -0.85
CA VAL A 134 -11.67 10.02 0.37
C VAL A 134 -12.38 8.68 0.29
N PHE A 135 -11.73 7.63 0.78
CA PHE A 135 -12.23 6.26 0.69
C PHE A 135 -12.40 5.67 2.08
N GLU A 136 -13.53 5.00 2.30
CA GLU A 136 -13.78 4.26 3.54
C GLU A 136 -13.06 2.91 3.54
N TYR A 137 -13.04 2.23 2.39
CA TYR A 137 -12.41 0.93 2.20
C TYR A 137 -11.47 0.93 0.99
N ASP A 138 -10.39 0.15 1.08
CA ASP A 138 -9.34 0.05 0.06
C ASP A 138 -9.88 -0.30 -1.34
N ASN A 139 -10.93 -1.13 -1.43
CA ASN A 139 -11.52 -1.50 -2.72
C ASN A 139 -12.17 -0.31 -3.44
N GLN A 140 -12.62 0.71 -2.70
CA GLN A 140 -13.21 1.91 -3.29
C GLN A 140 -12.17 2.69 -4.08
N ALA A 141 -10.90 2.73 -3.64
CA ALA A 141 -9.83 3.38 -4.39
C ALA A 141 -9.56 2.68 -5.74
N VAL A 142 -9.64 1.35 -5.79
CA VAL A 142 -9.48 0.60 -7.04
C VAL A 142 -10.65 0.86 -8.00
N VAL A 143 -11.88 0.89 -7.47
CA VAL A 143 -13.08 1.22 -8.26
C VAL A 143 -13.08 2.67 -8.74
N ASP A 144 -12.59 3.59 -7.92
CA ASP A 144 -12.45 5.00 -8.27
C ASP A 144 -11.40 5.17 -9.38
N PHE A 145 -10.22 4.55 -9.24
CA PHE A 145 -9.18 4.57 -10.26
C PHE A 145 -9.72 4.10 -11.62
N SER A 146 -10.48 3.00 -11.67
CA SER A 146 -11.00 2.46 -12.93
C SER A 146 -12.01 3.38 -13.63
N LYS A 147 -12.65 4.29 -12.90
CA LYS A 147 -13.62 5.26 -13.44
C LYS A 147 -13.00 6.61 -13.74
N GLU A 148 -12.17 7.09 -12.83
CA GLU A 148 -11.70 8.48 -12.78
C GLU A 148 -10.31 8.68 -13.38
N ALA A 149 -9.49 7.63 -13.49
CA ALA A 149 -8.17 7.77 -14.11
C ALA A 149 -8.32 8.09 -15.60
N LYS A 150 -7.69 9.19 -16.03
CA LYS A 150 -7.68 9.64 -17.43
C LYS A 150 -6.28 9.55 -18.02
N GLY A 151 -6.23 9.44 -19.34
CA GLY A 151 -4.96 9.42 -20.08
C GLY A 151 -4.12 8.18 -19.85
N ILE A 152 -4.73 7.03 -19.48
CA ILE A 152 -4.03 5.75 -19.38
C ILE A 152 -3.34 5.46 -20.72
N GLY A 153 -2.01 5.34 -20.68
CA GLY A 153 -1.17 5.19 -21.86
C GLY A 153 -0.69 3.76 -22.07
N LYS A 154 0.40 3.60 -22.85
CA LYS A 154 1.10 2.32 -23.02
C LYS A 154 2.04 1.99 -21.86
N HIS A 155 2.53 2.99 -21.14
CA HIS A 155 3.42 2.84 -20.00
C HIS A 155 2.82 3.52 -18.80
N ASN A 156 2.42 2.74 -17.79
CA ASN A 156 1.76 3.28 -16.60
C ASN A 156 2.41 2.73 -15.33
N LEU A 157 2.62 3.61 -14.37
CA LEU A 157 2.88 3.27 -12.98
C LEU A 157 1.65 3.66 -12.16
N VAL A 158 0.99 2.69 -11.54
CA VAL A 158 -0.17 2.91 -10.67
C VAL A 158 0.21 2.56 -9.26
N ILE A 159 0.25 3.53 -8.37
CA ILE A 159 0.58 3.36 -6.97
C ILE A 159 -0.72 3.42 -6.16
N PHE A 160 -1.01 2.37 -5.39
CA PHE A 160 -2.08 2.35 -4.40
C PHE A 160 -1.48 2.38 -3.00
N HIS A 161 -1.89 3.34 -2.17
CA HIS A 161 -1.56 3.38 -0.75
C HIS A 161 -2.80 3.06 0.07
N LEU A 162 -2.77 1.90 0.72
CA LEU A 162 -3.91 1.29 1.37
C LEU A 162 -3.98 1.65 2.85
N MET A 163 -5.18 1.63 3.42
CA MET A 163 -5.38 1.63 4.88
C MET A 163 -5.09 0.24 5.48
N GLY A 164 -5.21 -0.83 4.69
CA GLY A 164 -4.74 -2.17 5.03
C GLY A 164 -5.22 -2.66 6.41
N GLN A 165 -4.28 -3.14 7.23
CA GLN A 165 -4.54 -3.67 8.57
C GLN A 165 -4.19 -2.65 9.66
N HIS A 166 -4.35 -1.35 9.39
CA HIS A 166 -4.16 -0.30 10.38
C HIS A 166 -5.05 -0.52 11.62
N VAL A 167 -4.68 0.06 12.77
CA VAL A 167 -5.39 -0.11 14.05
C VAL A 167 -6.91 0.11 13.93
N MET A 168 -7.67 -0.56 14.80
CA MET A 168 -9.12 -0.76 14.69
C MET A 168 -9.48 -1.64 13.50
N ALA A 169 -9.14 -2.93 13.59
CA ALA A 169 -9.27 -3.89 12.48
C ALA A 169 -10.71 -3.98 11.95
N THR A 170 -11.70 -3.80 12.83
CA THR A 170 -13.12 -3.80 12.48
C THR A 170 -13.50 -2.70 11.48
N LYS A 171 -12.78 -1.56 11.46
CA LYS A 171 -13.03 -0.47 10.51
C LYS A 171 -12.35 -0.67 9.15
N ARG A 172 -11.73 -1.82 8.89
CA ARG A 172 -10.94 -2.07 7.67
C ARG A 172 -11.67 -2.87 6.61
N TYR A 173 -12.89 -3.34 6.91
CA TYR A 173 -13.68 -4.14 5.99
C TYR A 173 -15.19 -3.97 6.25
N PRO A 174 -16.05 -4.17 5.23
CA PRO A 174 -17.51 -4.07 5.41
C PRO A 174 -18.05 -5.16 6.33
N HIS A 175 -18.96 -4.82 7.23
CA HIS A 175 -19.58 -5.76 8.19
C HIS A 175 -20.71 -6.62 7.58
N ILE A 176 -20.42 -7.29 6.47
CA ILE A 176 -21.33 -8.24 5.80
C ILE A 176 -20.76 -9.66 5.86
N SER A 177 -21.62 -10.66 5.64
CA SER A 177 -21.27 -12.09 5.74
C SER A 177 -20.04 -12.50 4.91
N GLN A 178 -19.83 -11.87 3.76
CA GLN A 178 -18.68 -12.11 2.89
C GLN A 178 -17.33 -11.78 3.55
N PHE A 179 -17.27 -10.74 4.40
CA PHE A 179 -16.02 -10.28 5.03
C PHE A 179 -15.94 -10.64 6.52
N ASN A 180 -17.07 -10.88 7.19
CA ASN A 180 -17.14 -11.37 8.58
C ASN A 180 -16.84 -12.88 8.68
N VAL A 181 -15.70 -13.32 8.17
CA VAL A 181 -15.34 -14.76 8.09
C VAL A 181 -14.81 -15.31 9.42
N PHE A 182 -14.11 -14.47 10.18
CA PHE A 182 -13.51 -14.85 11.46
C PHE A 182 -13.95 -13.90 12.57
N SER A 183 -13.85 -14.39 13.80
CA SER A 183 -14.06 -13.62 15.02
C SER A 183 -12.90 -13.83 15.99
N TYR A 184 -12.88 -13.05 17.07
CA TYR A 184 -11.93 -13.20 18.18
C TYR A 184 -11.83 -14.64 18.72
N ARG A 185 -12.92 -15.43 18.61
CA ARG A 185 -12.97 -16.84 19.05
C ARG A 185 -12.07 -17.76 18.22
N ASN A 186 -11.73 -17.37 16.99
CA ASN A 186 -10.83 -18.14 16.13
C ASN A 186 -9.34 -17.92 16.49
N ILE A 187 -9.04 -16.96 17.35
CA ILE A 187 -7.67 -16.67 17.81
C ILE A 187 -7.26 -17.69 18.86
N ARG A 188 -6.30 -18.56 18.52
CA ARG A 188 -5.82 -19.66 19.37
C ARG A 188 -4.92 -19.18 20.52
N SER A 189 -4.39 -17.96 20.45
CA SER A 189 -3.49 -17.42 21.47
C SER A 189 -4.18 -17.34 22.84
N LYS A 190 -3.51 -17.93 23.84
CA LYS A 190 -3.91 -17.93 25.26
C LYS A 190 -2.98 -17.05 26.11
N GLN A 191 -2.26 -16.13 25.48
CA GLN A 191 -1.34 -15.25 26.19
C GLN A 191 -2.10 -14.40 27.23
N PRO A 192 -1.57 -14.25 28.46
CA PRO A 192 -2.30 -13.59 29.55
C PRO A 192 -2.71 -12.14 29.24
N TYR A 193 -1.93 -11.44 28.40
CA TYR A 193 -2.18 -10.06 28.03
C TYR A 193 -3.26 -9.89 26.95
N LEU A 194 -3.74 -10.97 26.33
CA LEU A 194 -4.66 -10.95 25.19
C LEU A 194 -6.05 -11.49 25.60
N ASN A 195 -6.80 -10.67 26.33
CA ASN A 195 -8.18 -10.96 26.72
C ASN A 195 -9.15 -10.82 25.51
N ASP A 196 -10.41 -11.22 25.70
CA ASP A 196 -11.41 -11.20 24.62
C ASP A 196 -11.70 -9.81 24.06
N GLU A 197 -11.57 -8.76 24.88
CA GLU A 197 -11.72 -7.37 24.43
C GLU A 197 -10.59 -6.99 23.47
N LYS A 198 -9.34 -7.25 23.86
CA LYS A 198 -8.16 -6.98 23.03
C LYS A 198 -8.11 -7.82 21.76
N LYS A 199 -8.73 -9.00 21.74
CA LYS A 199 -8.87 -9.83 20.54
C LYS A 199 -9.92 -9.31 19.54
N LYS A 200 -10.79 -8.38 19.96
CA LYS A 200 -11.83 -7.76 19.12
C LYS A 200 -11.41 -6.42 18.53
N MET A 201 -10.38 -5.77 19.09
CA MET A 201 -9.80 -4.52 18.59
C MET A 201 -8.98 -4.75 17.33
#